data_AF-A0A920LTT4-F1
#
_entry.id   AF-A0A920LTT4-F1
#
_cell.length_a   1.000
_cell.length_b   1.000
_cell.length_c   1.000
_cell.angle_alpha   90.00
_cell.angle_beta   90.00
_cell.angle_gamma   90.00
#
_symmetry.space_group_name_H-M   'P 1'
#
loop_
_entity.id
_entity.type
_entity.pdbx_description
1 polymer ?
#
loop_
_entity_poly.entity_id
_entity_poly.type
_entity_poly.pdbx_seq_one_letter_code
_entity_poly.pdbx_strand_id
1 'polypeptide(L)' 'MAKKNGVLLGATIFGPNAGELIQVCTFAITQKLKLKALATLNFPYPSYGEAIKYAASSFYTQKYLATK' A
#
# COMPACT_ATOMS: atom_id res chain seq x y z
N MET A 1 0.57 -5.66 -4.70
CA MET A 1 0.58 -5.81 -6.18
C MET A 1 -0.19 -4.66 -6.82
N ALA A 2 0.29 -4.05 -7.90
CA ALA A 2 -0.41 -2.98 -8.60
C ALA A 2 -0.34 -3.13 -10.12
N LYS A 3 -1.40 -2.68 -10.83
CA LYS A 3 -1.47 -2.70 -12.31
C LYS A 3 -0.51 -1.67 -12.90
N LYS A 4 -0.16 -1.79 -14.20
CA LYS A 4 0.59 -0.75 -14.95
C LYS A 4 0.01 0.67 -14.79
N ASN A 5 -1.30 0.78 -14.55
CA ASN A 5 -2.03 2.03 -14.34
C ASN A 5 -1.95 2.59 -12.89
N GLY A 6 -1.21 1.94 -11.99
CA GLY A 6 -1.02 2.38 -10.60
C GLY A 6 -2.18 2.08 -9.65
N VAL A 7 -3.18 1.29 -10.08
CA VAL A 7 -4.30 0.82 -9.24
C VAL A 7 -3.85 -0.40 -8.42
N LEU A 8 -4.18 -0.41 -7.12
CA LEU A 8 -3.94 -1.54 -6.24
C LEU A 8 -4.73 -2.77 -6.72
N LEU A 9 -4.05 -3.90 -6.95
CA LEU A 9 -4.69 -5.16 -7.36
C LEU A 9 -4.97 -6.09 -6.17
N GLY A 10 -4.06 -6.05 -5.18
CA GLY A 10 -4.05 -6.98 -4.06
C GLY A 10 -2.90 -6.67 -3.11
N ALA A 11 -3.07 -7.03 -1.84
CA ALA A 11 -2.05 -6.92 -0.81
C ALA A 11 -2.07 -8.18 0.05
N THR A 12 -0.89 -8.64 0.45
CA THR A 12 -0.71 -9.76 1.38
C THR A 12 0.07 -9.23 2.55
N ILE A 13 -0.48 -9.36 3.76
CA ILE A 13 0.12 -8.84 4.99
C ILE A 13 0.37 -10.03 5.91
N PHE A 14 1.59 -10.13 6.44
CA PHE A 14 1.99 -11.14 7.40
C PHE A 14 2.59 -10.45 8.63
N GLY A 15 2.03 -10.72 9.81
CA GLY A 15 2.47 -10.10 11.06
C GLY A 15 1.37 -9.94 12.12
N PRO A 16 1.70 -9.39 13.30
CA PRO A 16 0.69 -9.04 14.31
C PRO A 16 -0.32 -8.03 13.74
N ASN A 17 -1.58 -8.16 14.15
CA ASN A 17 -2.70 -7.31 13.72
C ASN A 17 -2.98 -7.32 12.20
N ALA A 18 -2.49 -8.31 11.45
CA ALA A 18 -2.72 -8.42 10.00
C ALA A 18 -4.21 -8.40 9.61
N GLY A 19 -5.09 -8.96 10.44
CA GLY A 19 -6.54 -8.98 10.20
C GLY A 19 -7.21 -7.60 10.23
N GLU A 20 -6.67 -6.64 10.98
CA GLU A 20 -7.16 -5.25 11.00
C GLU A 20 -6.52 -4.44 9.87
N LEU A 21 -5.22 -4.66 9.60
CA LEU A 21 -4.50 -3.96 8.54
C LEU A 21 -5.02 -4.30 7.15
N ILE A 22 -5.44 -5.55 6.94
CA ILE A 22 -5.97 -5.98 5.64
C ILE A 22 -7.26 -5.24 5.28
N GLN A 23 -8.05 -4.77 6.25
CA GLN A 23 -9.26 -3.99 5.99
C GLN A 23 -8.95 -2.71 5.19
N VAL A 24 -7.85 -2.03 5.52
CA VAL A 24 -7.42 -0.82 4.82
C VAL A 24 -7.03 -1.14 3.37
N CYS A 25 -6.32 -2.25 3.14
CA CYS A 25 -6.00 -2.71 1.80
C CYS A 25 -7.24 -3.14 1.02
N THR A 26 -8.18 -3.85 1.65
CA THR A 26 -9.45 -4.27 1.06
C THR A 26 -10.28 -3.06 0.65
N PHE A 27 -10.42 -2.06 1.52
CA PHE A 27 -11.11 -0.81 1.21
C PHE A 27 -10.49 -0.11 -0.01
N ALA A 28 -9.16 -0.04 -0.07
CA ALA A 28 -8.46 0.56 -1.19
C ALA A 28 -8.64 -0.21 -2.51
N ILE A 29 -8.75 -1.55 -2.45
CA ILE A 29 -9.06 -2.38 -3.63
C ILE A 29 -10.51 -2.13 -4.08
N THR A 30 -11.47 -2.13 -3.15
CA THR A 30 -12.89 -1.91 -3.42
C THR A 30 -13.14 -0.55 -4.06
N GLN A 31 -12.49 0.50 -3.56
CA GLN A 31 -12.56 1.83 -4.15
C GLN A 31 -11.67 2.03 -5.39
N LYS A 32 -10.92 1.00 -5.82
CA LYS A 32 -9.96 1.07 -6.94
C LYS A 32 -8.98 2.23 -6.80
N LEU A 33 -8.54 2.50 -5.57
CA LEU A 33 -7.64 3.60 -5.27
C LEU A 33 -6.28 3.38 -5.94
N LYS A 34 -5.68 4.50 -6.35
CA LYS A 34 -4.30 4.52 -6.84
C LYS A 34 -3.36 4.35 -5.66
N LEU A 35 -2.24 3.67 -5.88
CA LEU A 35 -1.21 3.44 -4.88
C LEU A 35 -0.65 4.75 -4.31
N LYS A 36 -0.67 5.83 -5.11
CA LYS A 36 -0.31 7.19 -4.69
C LYS A 36 -1.19 7.69 -3.53
N ALA A 37 -2.49 7.41 -3.55
CA ALA A 37 -3.41 7.82 -2.50
C ALA A 37 -3.09 7.11 -1.17
N LEU A 38 -2.74 5.82 -1.22
CA LEU A 38 -2.29 5.07 -0.04
C LEU A 38 -0.96 5.58 0.53
N ALA A 39 -0.03 6.03 -0.32
CA ALA A 39 1.24 6.60 0.13
C ALA A 39 1.08 7.98 0.80
N THR A 40 0.03 8.73 0.46
CA THR A 40 -0.30 10.02 1.08
C THR A 40 -1.02 9.88 2.41
N LEU A 41 -1.63 8.72 2.71
CA LEU A 41 -2.23 8.46 4.01
C LEU A 41 -1.14 8.42 5.08
N ASN A 42 -1.25 9.34 6.04
CA ASN A 42 -0.32 9.42 7.15
C ASN A 42 -0.90 8.65 8.34
N PHE A 43 -0.44 7.41 8.51
CA PHE A 43 -0.81 6.62 9.68
C PHE A 43 -0.18 7.23 10.95
N PRO A 44 -0.89 7.22 12.09
CA PRO A 44 -0.33 7.66 13.36
C PRO A 44 0.88 6.80 13.74
N TYR A 45 1.96 7.45 14.21
CA TYR A 45 3.18 6.79 14.69
C TYR A 45 3.06 6.52 16.21
N PRO A 46 3.53 5.39 16.77
CA PRO A 46 4.01 4.16 16.13
C PRO A 46 2.85 3.19 15.87
N SER A 47 2.54 2.85 14.61
CA SER A 47 1.50 1.87 14.29
C SER A 47 1.91 0.89 13.20
N TYR A 48 1.36 -0.31 13.26
CA TYR A 48 1.53 -1.30 12.18
C TYR A 48 0.93 -0.84 10.84
N GLY A 49 0.06 0.18 10.86
CA GLY A 49 -0.50 0.80 9.64
C GLY A 49 0.54 1.46 8.75
N GLU A 50 1.65 1.93 9.34
CA GLU A 50 2.74 2.53 8.59
C GLU A 50 3.36 1.58 7.58
N ALA A 51 3.33 0.26 7.83
CA ALA A 51 3.80 -0.75 6.90
C ALA A 51 3.10 -0.65 5.53
N ILE A 52 1.82 -0.29 5.50
CA ILE A 52 1.05 -0.10 4.25
C ILE A 52 1.57 1.11 3.48
N LYS A 53 1.85 2.21 4.18
CA LYS A 53 2.44 3.43 3.59
C LYS A 53 3.84 3.15 3.04
N TYR A 54 4.69 2.46 3.80
CA TYR A 54 6.02 2.07 3.35
C TYR A 54 5.98 1.12 2.15
N ALA A 55 5.09 0.14 2.14
CA ALA A 55 4.90 -0.76 1.00
C ALA A 55 4.42 -0.02 -0.25
N ALA A 56 3.50 0.93 -0.11
CA ALA A 56 3.03 1.77 -1.21
C ALA A 56 4.16 2.65 -1.78
N SER A 57 5.00 3.23 -0.89
CA SER A 57 6.14 4.06 -1.28
C SER A 57 7.24 3.25 -1.99
N SER A 58 7.59 2.08 -1.45
CA SER A 58 8.60 1.17 -2.03
C SER A 58 8.26 0.77 -3.46
N PHE A 59 6.99 0.55 -3.78
CA PHE A 59 6.55 0.22 -5.13
C PHE A 59 6.82 1.35 -6.15
N TYR A 60 6.70 2.62 -5.75
CA TYR A 60 7.06 3.75 -6.62
C TYR A 60 8.57 3.92 -6.76
N THR A 61 9.33 3.73 -5.68
CA THR A 61 10.79 3.75 -5.71
C THR A 61 11.35 2.70 -6.66
N GLN A 62 10.80 1.48 -6.64
CA GLN A 62 11.22 0.41 -7.56
C GLN A 62 10.91 0.74 -9.02
N LYS A 63 9.78 1.39 -9.31
CA LYS A 63 9.44 1.83 -10.68
C LYS A 63 10.42 2.89 -11.21
N TYR A 64 10.87 3.80 -10.34
CA TYR A 64 11.85 4.82 -10.71
C TYR A 64 13.25 4.22 -10.93
N LEU A 65 13.69 3.31 -10.03
CA LEU A 65 15.00 2.66 -10.15
C LEU A 65 15.09 1.70 -11.34
N ALA A 66 14.01 0.99 -11.69
CA ALA A 66 13.98 0.03 -12.80
C ALA A 66 13.96 0.67 -14.21
N THR A 67 13.88 2.00 -14.32
CA THR A 67 13.88 2.73 -15.60
C THR A 67 15.26 3.31 -15.96
N LYS A 68 16.30 3.01 -15.18
CA LYS A 68 17.68 3.45 -15.42
C LYS A 68 18.54 2.36 -16.05
#